data_AF-A0A2N3AH83-F1
#
_entry.id   AF-A0A2N3AH83-F1
#
_cell.length_a   1.000
_cell.length_b   1.000
_cell.length_c   1.000
_cell.angle_alpha   90.00
_cell.angle_beta   90.00
_cell.angle_gamma   90.00
#
_symmetry.space_group_name_H-M   'P 1'
#
loop_
_entity.id
_entity.type
_entity.pdbx_description
1 polymer ?
#
loop_
_entity_poly.entity_id
_entity_poly.type
_entity_poly.pdbx_seq_one_letter_code
_entity_poly.pdbx_strand_id
1 'polypeptide(L)'
;MKNKYFMAFILIILLISLTGCFLFPPKDNTAEWTVMVYLDADNNLESAGINDINEMEMVGSSSDVNIVVQVDRVPYSVLAANNEGHLDDSSNSNWTNTRRYYITQDFDPYQISSDLKSELGELN
;
A
#
# COMPACT_ATOMS: atom_id res chain seq x y z
N MET A 1 -20.97 -11.61 -57.06
CA MET A 1 -19.59 -11.97 -56.65
C MET A 1 -19.10 -11.14 -55.47
N LYS A 2 -19.19 -9.80 -55.48
CA LYS A 2 -18.78 -8.92 -54.36
C LYS A 2 -19.33 -9.33 -52.98
N ASN A 3 -20.62 -9.69 -52.89
CA ASN A 3 -21.25 -10.06 -51.60
C ASN A 3 -20.73 -11.39 -51.01
N LYS A 4 -20.20 -12.30 -51.85
CA LYS A 4 -19.62 -13.57 -51.39
C LYS A 4 -18.28 -13.35 -50.69
N TYR A 5 -17.46 -12.43 -51.21
CA TYR A 5 -16.20 -12.04 -50.58
C TYR A 5 -16.43 -11.23 -49.29
N PHE A 6 -17.48 -10.40 -49.27
CA PHE A 6 -17.89 -9.66 -48.07
C PHE A 6 -18.34 -10.59 -46.93
N MET A 7 -19.18 -11.58 -47.24
CA MET A 7 -19.58 -12.62 -46.28
C MET A 7 -18.39 -13.46 -45.80
N ALA A 8 -17.49 -13.85 -46.71
CA ALA A 8 -16.29 -14.59 -46.35
C ALA A 8 -15.37 -13.79 -45.41
N PHE A 9 -15.22 -12.49 -45.64
CA PHE A 9 -14.43 -11.60 -44.80
C PHE A 9 -14.99 -11.47 -43.38
N ILE A 10 -16.32 -11.34 -43.24
CA ILE A 10 -16.99 -11.34 -41.92
C ILE A 10 -16.80 -12.69 -41.22
N LEU A 11 -16.94 -13.81 -41.94
CA LEU A 11 -16.73 -15.14 -41.37
C LEU A 11 -15.30 -15.35 -40.89
N ILE A 12 -14.30 -14.81 -41.59
CA ILE A 12 -12.88 -14.90 -41.17
C ILE A 12 -12.63 -14.10 -39.90
N ILE A 13 -13.18 -12.88 -39.78
CA ILE A 13 -13.08 -12.08 -38.55
C ILE A 13 -13.77 -12.80 -37.37
N LEU A 14 -14.94 -13.41 -37.62
CA LEU A 14 -15.67 -14.17 -36.62
C LEU A 14 -14.91 -15.45 -36.20
N LEU A 15 -14.25 -16.13 -37.14
CA LEU A 15 -13.42 -17.30 -36.86
C LEU A 15 -12.17 -16.94 -36.04
N ILE A 16 -11.57 -15.78 -36.29
CA ILE A 16 -10.42 -15.27 -35.52
C ILE A 16 -10.86 -14.86 -34.10
N SER A 17 -12.06 -14.30 -33.91
CA SER A 17 -12.57 -13.96 -32.59
C SER A 17 -13.08 -15.16 -31.78
N LEU A 18 -13.62 -16.21 -32.43
CA LEU A 18 -14.08 -17.44 -31.75
C LEU A 18 -12.95 -18.40 -31.36
N THR A 19 -11.77 -18.30 -31.98
CA THR A 19 -10.64 -19.21 -31.70
C THR A 19 -9.81 -18.81 -30.48
N GLY A 20 -10.16 -17.73 -29.78
CA GLY A 20 -9.61 -17.42 -28.46
C GLY A 20 -8.09 -17.24 -28.43
N CYS A 21 -7.47 -16.92 -29.58
CA CYS A 21 -6.07 -16.54 -29.63
C CYS A 21 -5.95 -15.10 -29.09
N PHE A 22 -5.93 -14.96 -27.76
CA PHE A 22 -5.64 -13.69 -27.12
C PHE A 22 -4.21 -13.30 -27.49
N LEU A 23 -4.05 -12.32 -28.39
CA LEU A 23 -2.75 -11.72 -28.72
C LEU A 23 -2.09 -11.05 -27.50
N PHE A 24 -2.84 -10.91 -26.39
CA PHE A 24 -2.39 -10.40 -25.11
C PHE A 24 -2.99 -11.31 -24.02
N PRO A 25 -2.27 -12.33 -23.52
CA PRO A 25 -2.71 -13.07 -22.35
C PRO A 25 -2.96 -12.09 -21.19
N PRO A 26 -3.89 -12.37 -20.26
CA PRO A 26 -4.07 -11.54 -19.08
C PRO A 26 -2.73 -11.34 -18.38
N LYS A 27 -2.30 -10.09 -18.23
CA LYS A 27 -1.14 -9.79 -17.41
C LYS A 27 -1.55 -10.05 -15.96
N ASP A 28 -0.81 -10.92 -15.28
CA ASP A 28 -0.95 -11.05 -13.84
C ASP A 28 -0.53 -9.72 -13.21
N ASN A 29 -1.48 -9.06 -12.54
CA ASN A 29 -1.27 -7.80 -11.85
C ASN A 29 -1.00 -8.02 -10.35
N THR A 30 -0.77 -9.28 -9.93
CA THR A 30 -0.27 -9.55 -8.59
C THR A 30 1.21 -9.18 -8.52
N ALA A 31 1.55 -8.41 -7.50
CA ALA A 31 2.95 -8.14 -7.19
C ALA A 31 3.65 -9.47 -6.84
N GLU A 32 4.89 -9.62 -7.26
CA GLU A 32 5.70 -10.80 -6.98
C GLU A 32 6.00 -10.92 -5.48
N TRP A 33 6.23 -9.79 -4.82
CA TRP A 33 6.57 -9.74 -3.40
C TRP A 33 5.61 -8.86 -2.60
N THR A 34 5.40 -9.24 -1.34
CA THR A 34 4.87 -8.35 -0.32
C THR A 34 5.85 -8.31 0.84
N VAL A 35 6.36 -7.12 1.15
CA VAL A 35 7.17 -6.85 2.33
C VAL A 35 6.24 -6.23 3.36
N MET A 36 6.02 -6.96 4.46
CA MET A 36 5.30 -6.43 5.61
C MET A 36 6.30 -5.97 6.66
N VAL A 37 6.29 -4.68 6.95
CA VAL A 37 7.07 -4.09 8.03
C VAL A 37 6.16 -3.97 9.25
N TYR A 38 6.57 -4.63 10.33
CA TYR A 38 5.88 -4.57 11.61
C TYR A 38 6.64 -3.61 12.52
N LEU A 39 6.03 -2.48 12.86
CA LEU A 39 6.60 -1.42 13.69
C LEU A 39 5.89 -1.38 15.04
N ASP A 40 6.54 -1.95 16.05
CA ASP A 40 6.15 -1.80 17.44
C ASP A 40 6.68 -0.46 17.98
N ALA A 41 6.00 0.60 17.57
CA ALA A 41 6.28 1.97 17.97
C ALA A 41 5.47 2.39 19.22
N ASP A 42 4.90 1.43 19.96
CA ASP A 42 4.25 1.64 21.26
C ASP A 42 5.30 1.82 22.39
N ASN A 43 6.24 2.73 22.15
CA ASN A 43 7.28 3.13 23.08
C ASN A 43 7.85 4.50 22.68
N ASN A 44 8.91 4.93 23.36
CA ASN A 44 9.56 6.22 23.12
C ASN A 44 10.29 6.36 21.76
N LEU A 45 10.20 5.36 20.88
CA LEU A 45 10.68 5.41 19.50
C LEU A 45 9.55 5.70 18.49
N GLU A 46 8.34 6.12 18.91
CA GLU A 46 7.25 6.36 17.96
C GLU A 46 7.60 7.35 16.84
N SER A 47 8.36 8.40 17.16
CA SER A 47 8.78 9.40 16.18
C SER A 47 9.73 8.79 15.14
N ALA A 48 10.58 7.84 15.55
CA ALA A 48 11.41 7.08 14.61
C ALA A 48 10.54 6.19 13.71
N GLY A 49 9.52 5.53 14.27
CA GLY A 49 8.57 4.73 13.49
C GLY A 49 7.80 5.56 12.46
N ILE A 50 7.40 6.79 12.79
CA ILE A 50 6.78 7.73 11.84
C ILE A 50 7.78 8.12 10.73
N ASN A 51 9.02 8.44 11.09
CA ASN A 51 10.05 8.78 10.11
C ASN A 51 10.33 7.62 9.16
N ASP A 52 10.42 6.39 9.66
CA ASP A 52 10.62 5.18 8.83
C ASP A 52 9.47 5.00 7.82
N ILE A 53 8.22 5.34 8.19
CA ILE A 53 7.10 5.31 7.26
C ILE A 53 7.26 6.35 6.15
N ASN A 54 7.56 7.60 6.48
CA ASN A 54 7.78 8.65 5.49
C ASN A 54 8.99 8.33 4.58
N GLU A 55 10.03 7.69 5.12
CA GLU A 55 11.18 7.23 4.33
C GLU A 55 10.77 6.12 3.33
N MET A 56 9.88 5.21 3.73
CA MET A 56 9.32 4.20 2.82
C MET A 56 8.42 4.84 1.74
N GLU A 57 7.71 5.91 2.07
CA GLU A 57 6.88 6.68 1.12
C GLU A 57 7.72 7.34 0.01
N MET A 58 9.01 7.63 0.24
CA MET A 58 9.87 8.17 -0.82
C MET A 58 10.01 7.25 -2.04
N VAL A 59 9.83 5.93 -1.86
CA VAL A 59 9.88 4.93 -2.92
C VAL A 59 8.50 4.35 -3.23
N GLY A 60 7.72 4.04 -2.19
CA GLY A 60 6.38 3.46 -2.33
C GLY A 60 6.35 2.03 -2.87
N SER A 61 5.13 1.46 -2.88
CA SER A 61 4.85 0.19 -3.54
C SER A 61 4.89 0.34 -5.08
N SER A 62 5.19 -0.76 -5.77
CA SER A 62 5.26 -0.83 -7.24
C SER A 62 4.38 -1.96 -7.80
N SER A 63 4.43 -2.18 -9.12
CA SER A 63 3.75 -3.34 -9.73
C SER A 63 4.34 -4.69 -9.31
N ASP A 64 5.58 -4.69 -8.82
CA ASP A 64 6.35 -5.91 -8.57
C ASP A 64 6.48 -6.19 -7.07
N VAL A 65 6.35 -5.15 -6.23
CA VAL A 65 6.48 -5.24 -4.77
C VAL A 65 5.41 -4.40 -4.06
N ASN A 66 4.62 -5.04 -3.22
CA ASN A 66 3.78 -4.36 -2.22
C ASN A 66 4.59 -4.09 -0.95
N ILE A 67 4.54 -2.86 -0.44
CA ILE A 67 5.06 -2.51 0.88
C ILE A 67 3.86 -2.24 1.78
N VAL A 68 3.77 -2.97 2.89
CA VAL A 68 2.70 -2.83 3.88
C VAL A 68 3.33 -2.57 5.22
N VAL A 69 2.91 -1.52 5.91
CA VAL A 69 3.33 -1.24 7.27
C VAL A 69 2.17 -1.53 8.20
N GLN A 70 2.40 -2.31 9.26
CA GLN A 70 1.55 -2.30 10.44
C GLN A 70 2.32 -1.65 11.57
N VAL A 71 1.73 -0.62 12.16
CA VAL A 71 2.37 0.22 13.17
C VAL A 71 1.42 0.41 14.34
N ASP A 72 1.94 0.25 15.56
CA ASP A 72 1.26 0.63 16.80
C ASP A 72 2.00 1.80 17.46
N ARG A 73 1.29 2.75 18.07
CA ARG A 73 1.89 4.00 18.57
C ARG A 73 1.56 4.23 20.03
N VAL A 74 2.51 4.81 20.75
CA VAL A 74 2.38 4.98 22.19
C VAL A 74 1.39 6.09 22.56
N PRO A 75 0.51 5.87 23.55
CA PRO A 75 -0.27 6.96 24.11
C PRO A 75 0.59 7.83 25.05
N TYR A 76 0.40 9.15 24.98
CA TYR A 76 1.03 10.13 25.89
C TYR A 76 1.02 9.71 27.36
N SER A 77 -0.05 9.07 27.85
CA SER A 77 -0.17 8.63 29.23
C SER A 77 0.92 7.63 29.66
N VAL A 78 1.36 6.76 28.75
CA VAL A 78 2.42 5.77 29.00
C VAL A 78 3.77 6.48 29.07
N LEU A 79 4.08 7.36 28.12
CA LEU A 79 5.30 8.17 28.15
C LEU A 79 5.35 9.06 29.40
N ALA A 80 4.26 9.75 29.73
CA ALA A 80 4.19 10.63 30.89
C ALA A 80 4.40 9.88 32.21
N ALA A 81 3.90 8.65 32.34
CA ALA A 81 4.11 7.80 33.51
C ALA A 81 5.61 7.44 33.72
N ASN A 82 6.40 7.45 32.65
CA ASN A 82 7.84 7.19 32.66
C ASN A 82 8.71 8.46 32.70
N ASN A 83 8.12 9.64 32.92
CA ASN A 83 8.78 10.96 32.79
C ASN A 83 9.30 11.24 31.36
N GLU A 84 8.72 10.59 30.35
CA GLU A 84 9.10 10.66 28.94
C GLU A 84 8.06 11.40 28.09
N GLY A 85 7.05 12.04 28.68
CA GLY A 85 5.98 12.73 27.92
C GLY A 85 6.46 13.85 26.98
N HIS A 86 7.73 14.26 27.07
CA HIS A 86 8.37 15.18 26.11
C HIS A 86 8.77 14.50 24.79
N LEU A 87 8.64 13.17 24.69
CA LEU A 87 8.91 12.35 23.51
C LEU A 87 7.64 12.02 22.71
N ASP A 88 6.47 12.49 23.16
CA ASP A 88 5.20 12.36 22.44
C ASP A 88 5.26 13.09 21.09
N ASP A 89 5.02 12.35 20.01
CA ASP A 89 4.99 12.86 18.65
C ASP A 89 3.56 13.18 18.23
N SER A 90 3.13 14.40 18.52
CA SER A 90 1.79 14.87 18.13
C SER A 90 1.56 15.05 16.62
N SER A 91 2.57 14.77 15.77
CA SER A 91 2.40 14.84 14.31
C SER A 91 1.46 13.75 13.79
N ASN A 92 1.10 13.85 12.51
CA ASN A 92 0.32 12.82 11.84
C ASN A 92 -1.02 12.50 12.54
N SER A 93 -1.64 13.52 13.16
CA SER A 93 -2.92 13.47 13.90
C SER A 93 -2.89 12.80 15.27
N ASN A 94 -1.71 12.53 15.85
CA ASN A 94 -1.53 12.00 17.21
C ASN A 94 -2.44 10.81 17.57
N TRP A 95 -2.48 9.81 16.69
CA TRP A 95 -3.21 8.56 16.95
C TRP A 95 -2.32 7.58 17.72
N THR A 96 -2.95 6.71 18.50
CA THR A 96 -2.27 5.75 19.38
C THR A 96 -2.65 4.30 19.10
N ASN A 97 -3.55 4.07 18.13
CA ASN A 97 -4.03 2.72 17.82
C ASN A 97 -3.13 2.01 16.80
N THR A 98 -3.28 0.70 16.69
CA THR A 98 -2.60 -0.05 15.64
C THR A 98 -3.26 0.19 14.29
N ARG A 99 -2.46 0.58 13.30
CA ARG A 99 -2.89 0.88 11.94
C ARG A 99 -2.11 0.06 10.93
N ARG A 100 -2.74 -0.22 9.79
CA ARG A 100 -2.11 -0.85 8.63
C ARG A 100 -2.21 0.05 7.41
N TYR A 101 -1.06 0.38 6.86
CA TYR A 101 -0.89 1.21 5.67
C TYR A 101 -0.39 0.36 4.51
N TYR A 102 -0.91 0.65 3.31
CA TYR A 102 -0.25 0.27 2.07
C TYR A 102 0.57 1.47 1.63
N ILE A 103 1.88 1.31 1.52
CA ILE A 103 2.78 2.45 1.31
C ILE A 103 2.65 2.92 -0.13
N THR A 104 2.20 4.17 -0.30
CA THR A 104 2.11 4.85 -1.59
C THR A 104 3.22 5.85 -1.73
N GLN A 105 3.76 6.00 -2.94
CA GLN A 105 4.86 6.94 -3.14
C GLN A 105 4.39 8.38 -2.98
N ASP A 106 5.12 9.16 -2.20
CA ASP A 106 5.05 10.61 -2.17
C ASP A 106 6.45 11.23 -1.99
N PHE A 107 6.51 12.54 -1.71
CA PHE A 107 7.76 13.27 -1.48
C PHE A 107 7.67 14.21 -0.25
N ASP A 108 6.71 14.00 0.66
CA ASP A 108 6.61 14.75 1.91
C ASP A 108 7.33 13.98 3.02
N PRO A 109 8.49 14.44 3.50
CA PRO A 109 9.26 13.69 4.49
C PRO A 109 8.65 13.74 5.90
N TYR A 110 7.51 14.42 6.10
CA TYR A 110 6.94 14.65 7.42
C TYR A 110 5.52 14.13 7.61
N GLN A 111 4.76 13.93 6.54
CA GLN A 111 3.34 13.55 6.62
C GLN A 111 3.10 12.19 5.97
N ILE A 112 2.62 11.24 6.78
CA ILE A 112 2.14 9.94 6.32
C ILE A 112 0.91 10.18 5.45
N SER A 113 1.06 9.99 4.15
CA SER A 113 -0.01 10.16 3.17
C SER A 113 -0.51 8.84 2.58
N SER A 114 0.15 7.74 2.95
CA SER A 114 -0.15 6.38 2.54
C SER A 114 -1.58 5.92 2.80
N ASP A 115 -2.06 5.04 1.93
CA ASP A 115 -3.38 4.44 2.01
C ASP A 115 -3.56 3.67 3.33
N LEU A 116 -4.34 4.23 4.26
CA LEU A 116 -4.79 3.51 5.45
C LEU A 116 -5.74 2.38 5.04
N LYS A 117 -5.29 1.12 5.18
CA LYS A 117 -6.08 -0.06 4.83
C LYS A 117 -6.88 -0.60 6.00
N SER A 118 -6.43 -0.42 7.23
CA SER A 118 -7.16 -0.90 8.41
C SER A 118 -6.76 -0.14 9.68
N GLU A 119 -7.75 0.11 10.54
CA GLU A 119 -7.54 0.45 11.95
C GLU A 119 -7.89 -0.80 12.78
N LEU A 120 -6.92 -1.34 13.50
CA LEU A 120 -7.04 -2.61 14.21
C LEU A 120 -7.37 -2.44 15.70
N GLY A 121 -7.38 -1.20 16.19
CA GLY A 121 -7.45 -0.90 17.62
C GLY A 121 -6.10 -1.06 18.30
N GLU A 122 -6.06 -1.02 19.62
CA GLU A 122 -4.84 -1.27 20.42
C GLU A 122 -4.44 -2.75 20.33
N LEU A 123 -3.18 -3.05 20.02
CA LEU A 123 -2.65 -4.41 19.91
C LEU A 123 -1.18 -4.48 20.38
N ASN A 124 -0.92 -5.23 21.46
CA ASN A 124 0.46 -5.47 21.95
C ASN A 124 1.22 -6.55 21.16
#